data_AF-A0A7T8QRN7-F1
#
_entry.id   AF-A0A7T8QRN7-F1
#
_cell.length_a   1.000
_cell.length_b   1.000
_cell.length_c   1.000
_cell.angle_alpha   90.00
_cell.angle_beta   90.00
_cell.angle_gamma   90.00
#
_symmetry.space_group_name_H-M   'P 1'
#
loop_
_entity.id
_entity.type
_entity.pdbx_description
1 polymer ?
#
loop_
_entity_poly.entity_id
_entity_poly.type
_entity_poly.pdbx_seq_one_letter_code
_entity_poly.pdbx_strand_id
1 'polypeptide(L)' 'MAPKNALHVLDKSLKDIRSNNSLFGGVVQLLAGDFMHTLPIIPRGTLLMKSTHV' A
#
# COMPACT_ATOMS: atom_id res chain seq x y z
N MET A 1 9.66 -7.83 -1.99
CA MET A 1 8.39 -7.75 -2.72
C MET A 1 7.38 -8.63 -2.02
N ALA A 2 6.23 -8.08 -1.59
CA ALA A 2 5.11 -8.85 -1.06
C ALA A 2 3.94 -8.76 -2.06
N PRO A 3 3.16 -9.83 -2.27
CA PRO A 3 2.00 -9.77 -3.15
C PRO A 3 0.97 -8.77 -2.59
N LYS A 4 0.21 -8.12 -3.47
CA LYS A 4 -0.76 -7.05 -3.11
C LYS A 4 -1.70 -7.42 -1.96
N ASN A 5 -2.02 -8.71 -1.84
CA ASN A 5 -2.96 -9.24 -0.85
C ASN A 5 -2.27 -9.90 0.36
N ALA A 6 -0.94 -9.91 0.45
CA ALA A 6 -0.23 -10.57 1.55
C ALA A 6 -0.66 -10.04 2.92
N LEU A 7 -0.78 -8.72 3.07
CA LEU A 7 -1.16 -8.12 4.35
C LEU A 7 -2.61 -8.46 4.75
N HIS A 8 -3.50 -8.60 3.76
CA HIS A 8 -4.89 -9.00 4.02
C HIS A 8 -4.98 -10.47 4.47
N VAL A 9 -4.24 -11.36 3.81
CA VAL A 9 -4.15 -12.78 4.20
C VAL A 9 -3.51 -12.92 5.58
N LEU A 10 -2.47 -12.13 5.87
CA LEU A 10 -1.79 -12.10 7.16
C LEU A 10 -2.72 -11.62 8.29
N ASP A 11 -3.46 -10.53 8.08
CA ASP A 11 -4.45 -10.03 9.03
C ASP A 11 -5.51 -11.09 9.33
N LYS A 12 -6.08 -11.71 8.29
CA LYS A 12 -7.09 -12.77 8.45
C LYS A 12 -6.54 -13.96 9.22
N SER A 13 -5.32 -14.39 8.90
CA SER A 13 -4.67 -15.52 9.57
C SER A 13 -4.38 -15.23 11.05
N LEU A 14 -3.88 -14.03 11.38
CA LEU A 14 -3.58 -13.66 12.76
C LEU A 14 -4.85 -13.48 13.61
N LYS A 15 -5.94 -12.99 13.02
CA LYS A 15 -7.25 -12.92 13.70
C LYS A 15 -7.80 -14.30 14.02
N ASP A 16 -7.66 -15.24 13.07
CA ASP A 16 -8.14 -16.62 13.21
C ASP A 16 -7.36 -17.38 14.28
N ILE A 17 -6.02 -17.36 14.21
CA ILE A 17 -5.13 -18.03 15.17
C ILE A 17 -5.35 -17.50 16.60
N ARG A 18 -5.59 -16.21 16.75
CA ARG A 18 -5.72 -15.57 18.07
C ARG A 18 -7.16 -15.47 18.58
N SER A 19 -8.15 -15.86 17.78
CA SER A 19 -9.57 -15.61 18.05
C SER A 19 -9.84 -14.15 18.49
N ASN A 20 -9.13 -13.21 17.88
CA ASN A 20 -9.20 -11.80 18.22
C ASN A 20 -9.43 -10.99 16.95
N ASN A 21 -10.52 -10.23 16.90
CA ASN A 21 -10.93 -9.50 15.71
C ASN A 21 -10.25 -8.12 15.55
N SER A 22 -9.36 -7.75 16.47
CA SER A 22 -8.52 -6.55 16.30
C SER A 22 -7.53 -6.71 15.15
N LEU A 23 -7.00 -5.59 14.64
CA LEU A 23 -6.03 -5.58 13.53
C LEU A 23 -4.85 -6.51 13.84
N PHE A 24 -4.56 -7.42 12.90
CA PHE A 24 -3.54 -8.46 13.01
C PHE A 24 -3.66 -9.29 14.29
N GLY A 25 -4.89 -9.55 14.71
CA GLY A 25 -5.21 -10.22 15.97
C GLY A 25 -4.81 -9.43 17.21
N GLY A 26 -4.35 -8.19 17.08
CA GLY A 26 -3.84 -7.33 18.15
C GLY A 26 -2.33 -7.46 18.35
N VAL A 27 -1.56 -7.85 17.32
CA VAL A 27 -0.09 -7.96 17.36
C VAL A 27 0.52 -6.65 16.86
N VAL A 28 1.56 -6.17 17.54
CA VAL A 28 2.40 -5.08 17.01
C VAL A 28 3.24 -5.62 15.86
N GLN A 29 3.07 -5.06 14.66
CA GLN A 29 3.83 -5.45 13.48
C GLN A 29 4.83 -4.38 13.06
N LEU A 30 6.06 -4.80 12.81
CA LEU A 30 7.10 -3.99 12.18
C LEU A 30 7.25 -4.42 10.72
N LEU A 31 6.82 -3.55 9.80
CA LEU A 31 6.99 -3.77 8.37
C LEU A 31 8.29 -3.11 7.93
N ALA A 32 9.23 -3.92 7.44
CA ALA A 32 10.48 -3.44 6.84
C ALA A 32 10.57 -3.91 5.39
N GLY A 33 10.92 -3.00 4.49
CA GLY A 33 11.06 -3.28 3.07
C GLY A 33 11.74 -2.14 2.35
N ASP A 34 12.29 -2.43 1.18
CA ASP A 34 12.79 -1.42 0.25
C ASP A 34 11.58 -0.77 -0.45
N PHE A 35 10.94 0.18 0.24
CA PHE A 35 9.84 0.98 -0.30
C PHE A 35 10.32 2.00 -1.34
N MET A 36 11.64 2.16 -1.50
CA MET A 36 12.27 3.13 -2.40
C MET A 36 12.47 2.60 -3.82
N HIS A 37 12.04 1.36 -4.11
CA HIS A 37 12.24 0.77 -5.44
C HIS A 37 11.39 1.37 -6.57
N THR A 38 10.45 2.29 -6.27
CA THR A 38 9.93 3.30 -7.20
C THR A 38 9.18 4.32 -6.36
N LEU A 39 9.78 5.50 -6.12
CA LEU A 39 9.00 6.66 -5.70
C LEU A 39 7.88 6.83 -6.73
N PRO A 40 6.59 6.90 -6.35
CA PRO A 40 5.57 7.26 -7.31
C PRO A 40 5.88 8.68 -7.75
N ILE A 41 6.49 8.82 -8.93
CA ILE A 41 6.46 10.07 -9.68
C ILE A 41 4.98 10.24 -10.00
N ILE A 42 4.26 10.98 -9.15
CA ILE A 42 2.92 11.45 -9.46
C ILE A 42 3.15 12.50 -10.54
N PRO A 43 2.80 12.25 -11.82
CA PRO A 43 2.89 13.30 -12.81
C PRO A 43 1.81 14.31 -12.43
N ARG A 44 2.22 15.43 -11.81
CA ARG A 44 1.37 16.61 -11.71
C ARG A 44 1.04 17.01 -13.14
N GLY A 45 -0.25 17.04 -13.44
CA GLY A 45 -0.79 17.13 -14.79
C GLY A 45 0.00 18.10 -15.67
N THR A 46 0.35 17.65 -16.86
CA THR A 46 0.78 18.53 -17.92
C THR A 46 -0.42 19.43 -18.25
N LEU A 47 -0.49 20.60 -17.61
CA LEU A 47 -1.22 21.73 -18.17
C LEU A 47 -0.44 22.19 -19.41
N LEU A 48 -0.47 21.39 -20.48
CA LEU A 48 -0.34 21.95 -21.83
C LEU A 48 -1.67 22.65 -22.08
N MET A 49 -1.69 23.90 -21.65
CA MET A 49 -2.67 24.88 -22.03
C MET A 49 -2.86 24.77 -23.55
N LYS A 50 -4.05 24.29 -23.97
CA LYS A 50 -4.52 24.55 -25.33
C LYS A 50 -4.59 26.07 -25.48
N SER A 51 -3.64 26.63 -26.22
CA SER A 51 -3.68 27.98 -26.77
C SER A 51 -3.28 27.80 -28.24
N THR A 52 -4.25 27.69 -29.16
CA THR A 52 -4.99 28.80 -29.80
C THR A 52 -4.09 29.61 -30.74
N HIS A 53 -4.44 29.55 -32.04
CA HIS A 53 -3.96 30.34 -33.20
C HIS A 53 -2.45 30.20 -33.50
N VAL A 54 -2.05 29.77 -34.69
CA VAL A 54 -2.34 30.31 -36.03
C VAL A 54 -2.46 29.20 -37.07
#